data_AF-A0A3N2KNE8-F1
#
_entry.id   AF-A0A3N2KNE8-F1
#
_cell.length_a   1.000
_cell.length_b   1.000
_cell.length_c   1.000
_cell.angle_alpha   90.00
_cell.angle_beta   90.00
_cell.angle_gamma   90.00
#
_symmetry.space_group_name_H-M   'P 1'
#
loop_
_entity.id
_entity.type
_entity.pdbx_description
1 polymer ?
#
loop_
_entity_poly.entity_id
_entity_poly.type
_entity_poly.pdbx_seq_one_letter_code
_entity_poly.pdbx_strand_id
1 'polypeptide(L)' 'MKLYTCYTDRGKWDFEAYNDKDAIRLALYYCWQWGEDFIKIEGRKGFIPYTLCLCKIDKSNLHIFDF' A
#
# COMPACT_ATOMS: atom_id res chain seq x y z
N MET A 1 -15.38 5.20 -6.14
CA MET A 1 -14.10 4.47 -6.10
C MET A 1 -12.97 5.47 -6.30
N LYS A 2 -11.76 5.17 -5.85
CA LYS A 2 -10.58 6.02 -6.00
C LYS A 2 -9.52 5.27 -6.81
N LEU A 3 -8.79 6.00 -7.65
CA LEU A 3 -7.66 5.48 -8.41
C LEU A 3 -6.38 5.48 -7.55
N TYR A 4 -5.63 4.40 -7.63
CA TYR A 4 -4.35 4.21 -6.97
C TYR A 4 -3.32 3.66 -7.96
N THR A 5 -2.06 3.91 -7.70
CA THR A 5 -0.93 3.31 -8.42
C THR A 5 -0.13 2.44 -7.46
N CYS A 6 -0.04 1.14 -7.72
CA CYS A 6 0.84 0.24 -7.00
C CYS A 6 2.23 0.25 -7.63
N TYR A 7 3.27 0.30 -6.80
CA TYR A 7 4.66 0.20 -7.23
C TYR A 7 5.25 -1.10 -6.70
N THR A 8 5.93 -1.83 -7.59
CA THR A 8 6.55 -3.13 -7.33
C THR A 8 7.99 -3.17 -7.85
N ASP A 9 8.70 -4.25 -7.57
CA ASP A 9 10.03 -4.53 -8.14
C ASP A 9 10.02 -4.66 -9.68
N ARG A 10 8.86 -5.00 -10.27
CA ARG A 10 8.70 -5.19 -11.71
C ARG A 10 8.13 -3.97 -12.44
N GLY A 11 7.66 -2.96 -11.72
CA GLY A 11 7.15 -1.74 -12.33
C GLY A 11 6.03 -1.09 -11.51
N LYS A 12 4.99 -0.63 -12.19
CA LYS A 12 3.82 -0.03 -11.56
C LYS A 12 2.57 -0.25 -12.38
N TRP A 13 1.43 -0.30 -11.69
CA TRP A 13 0.13 -0.50 -12.33
C TRP A 13 -0.95 0.26 -11.56
N ASP A 14 -1.95 0.72 -12.31
CA ASP A 14 -3.07 1.49 -11.78
C ASP A 14 -4.26 0.58 -11.48
N PHE A 15 -4.99 0.89 -10.41
CA PHE A 15 -6.17 0.14 -10.01
C PHE A 15 -7.14 0.99 -9.20
N GLU A 16 -8.40 0.55 -9.12
CA GLU A 16 -9.43 1.23 -8.34
C GLU A 16 -9.75 0.46 -7.05
N ALA A 17 -9.94 1.21 -5.96
CA ALA A 17 -10.41 0.66 -4.68
C ALA A 17 -11.34 1.63 -3.96
N TYR A 18 -12.13 1.13 -3.01
CA TYR A 18 -13.13 1.95 -2.31
C TYR A 18 -12.51 2.89 -1.27
N ASN A 19 -11.47 2.42 -0.57
CA ASN A 19 -10.77 3.18 0.46
C ASN A 19 -9.32 2.68 0.60
N ASP A 20 -8.53 3.40 1.38
CA ASP A 20 -7.09 3.17 1.51
C ASP A 20 -6.77 1.77 2.08
N LYS A 21 -7.61 1.24 3.00
CA LYS A 21 -7.42 -0.12 3.55
C LYS A 21 -7.73 -1.18 2.49
N ASP A 22 -8.76 -0.96 1.70
CA ASP A 22 -9.14 -1.83 0.58
C ASP A 22 -8.05 -1.83 -0.50
N ALA A 23 -7.48 -0.65 -0.79
CA ALA A 23 -6.38 -0.49 -1.72
C ALA A 23 -5.16 -1.31 -1.31
N ILE A 24 -4.77 -1.27 -0.03
CA ILE A 24 -3.65 -2.06 0.49
C ILE A 24 -3.91 -3.57 0.35
N ARG A 25 -5.11 -4.04 0.72
CA ARG A 25 -5.46 -5.47 0.62
C ARG A 25 -5.41 -5.96 -0.82
N LEU A 26 -6.00 -5.20 -1.74
CA LEU A 26 -6.06 -5.55 -3.15
C LEU A 26 -4.68 -5.52 -3.79
N ALA A 27 -3.86 -4.52 -3.45
CA ALA A 27 -2.49 -4.42 -3.91
C ALA A 27 -1.65 -5.64 -3.51
N LEU A 28 -1.70 -6.02 -2.23
CA LEU A 28 -1.02 -7.20 -1.72
C LEU A 28 -1.50 -8.49 -2.39
N TYR A 29 -2.81 -8.61 -2.62
CA TYR A 29 -3.39 -9.76 -3.29
C TYR A 29 -2.83 -9.91 -4.72
N TYR A 30 -2.78 -8.83 -5.50
CA TYR A 30 -2.23 -8.88 -6.86
C TYR A 30 -0.71 -9.09 -6.89
N CYS A 31 0.03 -8.44 -6.00
CA CYS A 31 1.47 -8.68 -5.85
C CYS A 31 1.76 -10.16 -5.57
N TRP A 32 1.02 -10.79 -4.65
CA TRP A 32 1.14 -12.23 -4.38
C TRP A 32 0.76 -13.08 -5.61
N GLN A 33 -0.35 -12.76 -6.27
CA GLN A 33 -0.83 -13.51 -7.44
C GLN A 33 0.16 -13.46 -8.63
N TRP A 34 0.85 -12.34 -8.82
CA TRP A 34 1.77 -12.13 -9.95
C TRP A 34 3.25 -12.38 -9.59
N GLY A 35 3.53 -12.70 -8.32
CA GLY A 35 4.88 -12.92 -7.81
C GLY A 35 5.74 -11.66 -7.88
N GLU A 36 5.15 -10.50 -7.58
CA GLU A 36 5.82 -9.19 -7.51
C GLU A 36 6.02 -8.78 -6.05
N ASP A 37 7.14 -8.14 -5.76
CA ASP A 37 7.43 -7.59 -4.44
C ASP A 37 6.77 -6.23 -4.29
N PHE A 38 5.87 -6.12 -3.32
CA PHE A 38 5.19 -4.87 -2.99
C PHE A 38 6.16 -3.83 -2.42
N ILE A 39 6.15 -2.60 -2.98
CA ILE A 39 6.95 -1.48 -2.49
C ILE A 39 6.06 -0.44 -1.79
N LYS A 40 5.11 0.15 -2.51
CA LYS A 40 4.21 1.20 -2.01
C LYS A 40 2.97 1.37 -2.88
N ILE A 41 1.98 2.10 -2.37
CA ILE A 41 0.83 2.58 -3.16
C ILE A 41 0.80 4.11 -3.12
N GLU A 42 0.50 4.73 -4.23
CA GLU A 42 0.17 6.16 -4.28
C GLU A 42 -1.34 6.34 -4.51
N GLY A 43 -1.96 7.12 -3.63
CA GLY A 43 -3.33 7.59 -3.79
C GLY A 43 -3.35 9.10 -4.04
N ARG A 44 -4.51 9.62 -4.44
CA ARG A 44 -4.75 11.06 -4.57
C ARG A 44 -5.88 11.53 -3.67
N LYS A 45 -5.67 12.64 -2.97
CA LYS A 45 -6.70 13.38 -2.23
C LYS A 45 -6.86 14.74 -2.90
N GLY A 46 -7.76 14.82 -3.87
CA GLY A 46 -7.82 15.96 -4.80
C GLY A 46 -6.56 15.99 -5.69
N PHE A 47 -5.84 17.11 -5.71
CA PHE A 47 -4.58 17.27 -6.45
C PHE A 47 -3.34 16.85 -5.66
N ILE A 48 -3.49 16.50 -4.38
CA ILE A 48 -2.36 16.18 -3.50
C ILE A 48 -2.14 14.66 -3.51
N PRO A 49 -0.98 14.16 -3.99
CA PRO A 49 -0.61 12.76 -3.87
C PRO A 49 -0.24 12.41 -2.42
N TYR A 50 -0.54 11.20 -1.99
CA TYR A 50 -0.07 10.64 -0.72
C TYR A 50 0.33 9.18 -0.92
N THR A 51 1.23 8.70 -0.07
CA THR A 51 1.75 7.34 -0.13
C THR A 51 1.18 6.50 1.01
N LEU A 52 0.72 5.30 0.68
CA LEU A 52 0.39 4.25 1.63
C LEU A 52 1.54 3.23 1.60
N CYS A 53 2.22 3.09 2.73
CA CYS A 53 3.25 2.07 2.94
C CYS A 53 2.76 1.10 4.01
N LEU A 54 3.08 -0.18 3.87
CA LEU A 54 3.01 -1.09 5.01
C LEU A 54 4.14 -0.69 5.95
N CYS A 55 3.79 -0.32 7.18
CA CYS A 55 4.79 -0.12 8.21
C CYS A 55 5.67 -1.37 8.26
N LYS A 56 6.98 -1.21 8.15
CA LYS A 56 7.92 -2.29 8.45
C LYS A 56 7.56 -2.74 9.87
N ILE A 57 7.10 -3.98 10.05
CA ILE A 57 6.91 -4.53 11.39
C ILE A 57 8.31 -4.55 11.99
N ASP A 58 8.58 -3.57 12.84
CA ASP A 58 9.84 -3.49 13.53
C ASP A 58 9.89 -4.66 14.51
N LYS A 59 10.83 -5.58 14.28
CA LYS A 59 11.12 -6.65 15.25
C LYS A 59 11.99 -6.12 16.40
N SER A 60 12.31 -4.82 16.41
CA SER A 60 12.91 -4.12 17.54
C SER A 60 11.85 -3.79 18.60
N ASN A 61 11.52 -4.78 19.43
CA ASN A 61 10.92 -4.63 20.76
C ASN A 61 9.63 -3.81 20.86
N LEU A 62 8.53 -4.56 20.92
CA LEU A 62 7.36 -4.31 21.75
C LEU A 62 7.74 -3.61 23.09
N HIS A 63 7.73 -2.28 23.14
CA HIS A 63 7.50 -1.55 24.39
C HIS A 63 6.08 -1.01 24.35
N ILE A 64 5.24 -1.78 25.05
CA ILE A 64 3.98 -1.47 25.73
C ILE A 64 3.57 0.00 25.67
N PHE A 65 2.29 0.20 25.31
CA PHE A 65 1.50 1.42 25.48
C PHE A 65 1.89 2.25 26.70
N ASP A 66 2.01 3.57 26.53
CA ASP A 66 1.60 4.56 27.53
C ASP A 66 1.32 5.90 26.83
N PHE A 67 0.04 6.24 26.70
CA PHE A 67 -0.54 7.59 26.88
C PHE A 67 -2.07 7.45 27.03
#